data_AF-A0A7Y6NF64-F1
#
_entry.id   AF-A0A7Y6NF64-F1
#
_cell.length_a   1.000
_cell.length_b   1.000
_cell.length_c   1.000
_cell.angle_alpha   90.00
_cell.angle_beta   90.00
_cell.angle_gamma   90.00
#
_symmetry.space_group_name_H-M   'P 1'
#
loop_
_entity.id
_entity.type
_entity.pdbx_description
1 polymer ?
#
loop_
_entity_poly.entity_id
_entity_poly.type
_entity_poly.pdbx_seq_one_letter_code
_entity_poly.pdbx_strand_id
1 'polypeptide(L)'
;MRYLIPILVTLLLSPTAALANSAYENLAFALRQQKITDELRQKCQIPASVSDEQLRARFLNSTHDNSAVLSAVKALTENNQSRYQTFLSQVKCPE
;
A
#
# COMPACT_ATOMS: atom_id res chain seq x y z
N MET A 1 -35.66 -40.45 -37.71
CA MET A 1 -34.69 -40.46 -36.60
C MET A 1 -34.11 -39.05 -36.51
N ARG A 2 -34.13 -38.27 -35.43
CA ARG A 2 -34.55 -38.49 -34.05
C ARG A 2 -34.37 -37.10 -33.41
N TYR A 3 -35.43 -36.30 -33.34
CA TYR A 3 -35.46 -35.21 -32.34
C TYR A 3 -35.49 -35.92 -31.00
N LEU A 4 -34.39 -35.87 -30.24
CA LEU A 4 -34.27 -36.22 -28.82
C LEU A 4 -32.78 -36.18 -28.46
N ILE A 5 -32.34 -35.09 -27.83
CA ILE A 5 -31.86 -35.05 -26.45
C ILE A 5 -31.54 -33.58 -26.14
N PRO A 6 -32.42 -32.91 -25.39
CA PRO A 6 -32.15 -31.61 -24.81
C PRO A 6 -31.41 -31.78 -23.47
N ILE A 7 -30.93 -30.66 -22.92
CA ILE A 7 -30.50 -30.48 -21.52
C ILE A 7 -29.08 -31.00 -21.21
N LEU A 8 -28.28 -30.08 -20.66
CA LEU A 8 -27.37 -30.26 -19.53
C LEU A 8 -25.92 -29.84 -19.77
N VAL A 9 -25.70 -28.55 -20.02
CA VAL A 9 -24.52 -27.90 -19.43
C VAL A 9 -24.95 -26.53 -18.92
N THR A 10 -25.62 -26.54 -17.76
CA THR A 10 -25.61 -25.40 -16.83
C THR A 10 -24.14 -25.15 -16.48
N LEU A 11 -23.48 -24.33 -17.29
CA LEU A 11 -22.14 -23.86 -17.03
C LEU A 11 -22.21 -23.08 -15.71
N LEU A 12 -21.54 -23.64 -14.71
CA LEU A 12 -21.38 -23.09 -13.37
C LEU A 12 -20.94 -21.62 -13.46
N LEU A 13 -21.90 -20.69 -13.38
CA LEU A 13 -21.63 -19.34 -12.90
C LEU A 13 -21.46 -19.45 -11.38
N SER A 14 -20.34 -20.00 -10.94
CA SER A 14 -19.87 -19.81 -9.58
C SER A 14 -19.50 -18.33 -9.44
N PRO A 15 -20.05 -17.62 -8.44
CA PRO A 15 -19.70 -16.21 -8.23
C PRO A 15 -18.25 -16.15 -7.73
N THR A 16 -17.30 -15.90 -8.62
CA THR A 16 -15.90 -15.58 -8.28
C THR A 16 -15.78 -14.14 -7.74
N ALA A 17 -16.72 -13.71 -6.89
CA ALA A 17 -16.74 -12.36 -6.33
C ALA A 17 -15.81 -12.18 -5.12
N ALA A 18 -15.36 -13.28 -4.48
CA ALA A 18 -14.59 -13.20 -3.24
C ALA A 18 -13.09 -12.86 -3.43
N LEU A 19 -12.53 -13.01 -4.63
CA LEU A 19 -11.11 -12.73 -4.91
C LEU A 19 -10.82 -11.28 -5.33
N ALA A 20 -11.86 -10.52 -5.72
CA ALA A 20 -11.70 -9.15 -6.19
C ALA A 20 -11.40 -8.16 -5.04
N ASN A 21 -12.00 -8.38 -3.86
CA ASN A 21 -11.80 -7.50 -2.71
C ASN A 21 -10.35 -7.51 -2.23
N SER A 22 -9.72 -8.68 -2.12
CA SER A 22 -8.33 -8.78 -1.65
C SER A 22 -7.33 -8.22 -2.67
N ALA A 23 -7.59 -8.37 -3.97
CA ALA A 23 -6.74 -7.79 -5.02
C ALA A 23 -6.74 -6.25 -4.95
N TYR A 24 -7.91 -5.64 -4.74
CA TYR A 24 -8.01 -4.18 -4.60
C TYR A 24 -7.38 -3.68 -3.29
N GLU A 25 -7.54 -4.40 -2.18
CA GLU A 25 -6.89 -4.07 -0.92
C GLU A 25 -5.37 -4.14 -1.02
N ASN A 26 -4.83 -5.16 -1.70
CA ASN A 26 -3.39 -5.27 -1.98
C ASN A 26 -2.87 -4.11 -2.82
N LEU A 27 -3.61 -3.72 -3.87
CA LEU A 27 -3.26 -2.56 -4.68
C LEU A 27 -3.26 -1.28 -3.83
N ALA A 28 -4.30 -1.06 -3.03
CA ALA A 28 -4.41 0.10 -2.17
C ALA A 28 -3.30 0.14 -1.11
N PHE A 29 -2.89 -1.01 -0.58
CA PHE A 29 -1.73 -1.12 0.30
C PHE A 29 -0.44 -0.71 -0.41
N ALA A 30 -0.16 -1.27 -1.59
CA ALA A 30 1.03 -0.96 -2.37
C ALA A 30 1.10 0.53 -2.74
N LEU A 31 -0.01 1.14 -3.15
CA LEU A 31 -0.09 2.57 -3.48
C LEU A 31 0.18 3.46 -2.27
N ARG A 32 -0.36 3.14 -1.09
CA ARG A 32 -0.04 3.87 0.15
C ARG A 32 1.43 3.71 0.51
N GLN A 33 1.97 2.51 0.33
CA GLN A 33 3.34 2.16 0.62
C GLN A 33 4.34 2.94 -0.26
N GLN A 34 4.01 3.09 -1.55
CA GLN A 34 4.76 3.90 -2.51
C GLN A 34 4.66 5.38 -2.16
N LYS A 35 3.44 5.90 -1.93
CA LYS A 35 3.21 7.31 -1.61
C LYS A 35 4.06 7.80 -0.45
N ILE A 36 4.04 7.09 0.68
CA ILE A 36 4.83 7.52 1.84
C ILE A 36 6.34 7.44 1.57
N THR A 37 6.79 6.43 0.82
CA THR A 37 8.21 6.32 0.42
C THR A 37 8.66 7.49 -0.42
N ASP A 38 7.86 7.89 -1.42
CA ASP A 38 8.16 9.02 -2.28
C ASP A 38 8.14 10.36 -1.52
N GLU A 39 7.17 10.55 -0.62
CA GLU A 39 7.09 11.77 0.20
C GLU A 39 8.25 11.86 1.20
N LEU A 40 8.65 10.74 1.83
CA LEU A 40 9.84 10.69 2.69
C LEU A 40 11.12 10.96 1.91
N ARG A 41 11.26 10.37 0.72
CA ARG A 41 12.38 10.61 -0.20
C ARG A 41 12.49 12.10 -0.52
N GLN A 42 11.39 12.72 -0.91
CA GLN A 42 11.35 14.14 -1.24
C GLN A 42 11.68 15.01 -0.02
N LYS A 43 11.05 14.77 1.13
CA LYS A 43 11.27 15.53 2.37
C LYS A 43 12.72 15.50 2.80
N CYS A 44 13.35 14.34 2.74
CA CYS A 44 14.72 14.12 3.19
C CYS A 44 15.76 14.23 2.09
N GLN A 45 15.35 14.65 0.88
CA GLN A 45 16.22 14.81 -0.28
C GLN A 45 17.08 13.57 -0.55
N ILE A 46 16.51 12.39 -0.33
CA ILE A 46 17.23 11.12 -0.51
C ILE A 46 17.43 10.89 -2.02
N PRO A 47 18.65 10.61 -2.49
CA PRO A 47 18.92 10.38 -3.90
C PRO A 47 18.10 9.23 -4.47
N ALA A 48 17.69 9.34 -5.74
CA ALA A 48 17.00 8.26 -6.45
C ALA A 48 17.87 6.99 -6.61
N SER A 49 19.19 7.10 -6.45
CA SER A 49 20.10 5.96 -6.41
C SER A 49 19.93 5.08 -5.16
N VAL A 50 19.28 5.60 -4.10
CA VAL A 50 18.89 4.82 -2.92
C VAL A 50 17.57 4.14 -3.22
N SER A 51 17.59 2.81 -3.23
CA SER A 51 16.39 2.00 -3.43
C SER A 51 15.35 2.23 -2.33
N ASP A 52 14.08 2.00 -2.65
CA ASP A 52 12.97 2.11 -1.69
C ASP A 52 13.20 1.25 -0.44
N GLU A 53 13.78 0.06 -0.62
CA GLU A 53 14.10 -0.87 0.46
C GLU A 53 15.19 -0.28 1.39
N GLN A 54 16.25 0.29 0.81
CA GLN A 54 17.30 0.95 1.60
C GLN A 54 16.77 2.19 2.32
N LEU A 55 15.91 2.98 1.67
CA LEU A 55 15.26 4.12 2.29
C LEU A 55 14.43 3.67 3.50
N ARG A 56 13.57 2.66 3.32
CA ARG A 56 12.78 2.09 4.43
C ARG A 56 13.66 1.61 5.56
N ALA A 57 14.72 0.85 5.25
CA ALA A 57 15.66 0.35 6.24
C ALA A 57 16.33 1.50 7.02
N ARG A 58 16.71 2.61 6.37
CA ARG A 58 17.26 3.79 7.06
C ARG A 58 16.27 4.39 8.05
N PHE A 59 15.00 4.52 7.68
CA PHE A 59 13.97 5.03 8.60
C PHE A 59 13.61 4.04 9.70
N LEU A 60 13.70 2.73 9.49
CA LEU A 60 13.38 1.73 10.51
C LEU A 60 14.55 1.49 11.48
N ASN A 61 15.77 1.60 10.99
CA ASN A 61 17.01 1.36 11.74
C ASN A 61 17.68 2.66 12.21
N SER A 62 17.05 3.81 11.97
CA SER A 62 17.54 5.11 12.40
C SER A 62 17.64 5.16 13.93
N THR A 63 18.67 5.83 14.44
CA THR A 63 18.83 6.12 15.87
C THR A 63 17.86 7.21 16.36
N HIS A 64 17.22 7.93 15.44
CA HIS A 64 16.14 8.85 15.76
C HIS A 64 14.83 8.11 16.05
N ASP A 65 13.94 8.78 16.78
CA ASP A 65 12.61 8.24 17.05
C ASP A 65 11.80 8.09 15.74
N ASN A 66 11.43 6.85 15.43
CA ASN A 66 10.66 6.49 14.25
C ASN A 66 9.14 6.62 14.47
N SER A 67 8.70 7.04 15.66
CA SER A 67 7.29 7.19 16.03
C SER A 67 6.51 8.10 15.07
N ALA A 68 7.13 9.19 14.58
CA ALA A 68 6.51 10.09 13.62
C ALA A 68 6.25 9.40 12.27
N VAL A 69 7.19 8.59 11.79
CA VAL A 69 7.02 7.81 10.55
C VAL A 69 5.91 6.79 10.72
N LEU A 70 5.92 6.04 11.82
CA LEU A 70 4.89 5.04 12.13
C LEU A 70 3.50 5.68 12.28
N SER A 71 3.42 6.85 12.90
CA SER A 71 2.18 7.62 13.06
C SER A 71 1.66 8.16 11.72
N ALA A 72 2.57 8.59 10.83
CA ALA A 72 2.22 8.96 9.46
C ALA A 72 1.67 7.75 8.68
N VAL A 73 2.34 6.60 8.72
CA VAL A 73 1.84 5.35 8.09
C VAL A 73 0.45 5.01 8.61
N LYS A 74 0.24 5.05 9.93
CA LYS A 74 -1.07 4.76 10.54
C LYS A 74 -2.15 5.72 10.05
N ALA A 75 -1.87 7.03 10.04
CA ALA A 75 -2.81 8.03 9.56
C ALA A 75 -3.13 7.88 8.07
N LEU A 76 -2.15 7.48 7.25
CA LEU A 76 -2.34 7.21 5.83
C LEU A 76 -3.24 5.98 5.59
N THR A 77 -3.05 4.92 6.38
CA THR A 77 -3.91 3.72 6.36
C THR A 77 -5.34 4.06 6.76
N GLU A 78 -5.52 4.93 7.75
CA GLU A 78 -6.82 5.43 8.21
C GLU A 78 -7.45 6.49 7.29
N ASN A 79 -6.84 6.77 6.13
CA ASN A 79 -7.25 7.81 5.19
C ASN A 79 -7.38 9.22 5.83
N ASN A 80 -6.63 9.49 6.89
CA ASN A 80 -6.66 10.76 7.60
C ASN A 80 -5.51 11.66 7.13
N GLN A 81 -5.76 12.40 6.05
CA GLN A 81 -4.74 13.24 5.41
C GLN A 81 -4.21 14.36 6.30
N SER A 82 -5.03 14.94 7.19
CA SER A 82 -4.59 16.00 8.09
C SER A 82 -3.57 15.51 9.11
N ARG A 83 -3.86 14.38 9.80
CA ARG A 83 -2.91 13.74 10.71
C ARG A 83 -1.69 13.23 9.96
N TYR A 84 -1.88 12.68 8.76
CA TYR A 84 -0.77 12.24 7.93
C TYR A 84 0.24 13.36 7.68
N GLN A 85 -0.21 14.53 7.20
CA GLN A 85 0.67 15.67 6.94
C GLN A 85 1.31 16.21 8.23
N THR A 86 0.55 16.22 9.33
CA THR A 86 1.06 16.61 10.65
C THR A 86 2.23 15.72 11.08
N PHE A 87 2.09 14.41 11.03
CA PHE A 87 3.15 13.49 11.42
C PHE A 87 4.30 13.47 10.40
N LEU A 88 4.01 13.54 9.10
CA LEU A 88 5.01 13.61 8.04
C LEU A 88 5.93 14.83 8.22
N SER A 89 5.39 15.98 8.62
CA SER A 89 6.19 17.19 8.90
C SER A 89 7.18 17.01 10.05
N GLN A 90 6.82 16.20 11.05
CA GLN A 90 7.60 15.93 12.26
C GLN A 90 8.68 14.86 12.06
N VAL A 91 8.62 14.11 10.96
CA VAL A 91 9.62 13.08 10.64
C VAL A 91 11.03 13.70 10.60
N LYS A 92 11.94 13.07 11.35
CA LYS A 92 13.37 13.35 11.29
C LYS A 92 14.00 12.51 10.19
N CYS A 93 14.87 13.14 9.40
CA CYS A 93 15.55 12.48 8.31
C CYS A 93 16.71 11.64 8.86
N PRO A 94 16.85 10.37 8.42
CA PRO A 94 18.02 9.57 8.73
C PRO A 94 19.24 10.11 7.97
N GLU A 95 20.43 9.87 8.52
CA GLU A 95 21.71 10.15 7.88
C GLU A 95 21.97 9.22 6.65
#